data_AF-A0A7K2ZTM9-F1
#
_entry.id   AF-A0A7K2ZTM9-F1
#
_cell.length_a   1.000
_cell.length_b   1.000
_cell.length_c   1.000
_cell.angle_alpha   90.00
_cell.angle_beta   90.00
_cell.angle_gamma   90.00
#
_symmetry.space_group_name_H-M   'P 1'
#
loop_
_entity.id
_entity.type
_entity.pdbx_description
1 polymer ?
#
loop_
_entity_poly.entity_id
_entity_poly.type
_entity_poly.pdbx_seq_one_letter_code
_entity_poly.pdbx_strand_id
1 'polypeptide(L)'
;MGRSEGHFALLRRVADAQREPDGWATEGPGLDERTAAPLVGLGLARSASTEERTELSARAGHPVPWAVRLTADGWDVLLYAQVRATPSAVDEPPEPGLQKVALRRSDLDVLKRFVALGERLRDGPAHGLGTAVETARFSAAANRWVVHVTGEQMRSMARAFFLERLGGSAAPANRFARVYGVLYP
;
A
#
# COMPACT_ATOMS: atom_id res chain seq x y z
N MET A 1 -7.74 -1.89 16.34
CA MET A 1 -6.44 -2.53 15.98
C MET A 1 -6.32 -3.77 16.85
N GLY A 2 -6.06 -4.98 16.33
CA GLY A 2 -5.79 -6.09 17.26
C GLY A 2 -5.90 -7.55 16.80
N ARG A 3 -6.47 -7.88 15.63
CA ARG A 3 -6.52 -9.29 15.16
C ARG A 3 -5.71 -9.54 13.89
N SER A 4 -5.80 -8.66 12.91
CA SER A 4 -5.07 -8.77 11.64
C SER A 4 -3.55 -8.67 11.82
N GLU A 5 -3.06 -7.74 12.65
CA GLU A 5 -1.62 -7.65 12.97
C GLU A 5 -1.08 -8.92 13.65
N GLY A 6 -1.91 -9.58 14.47
CA GLY A 6 -1.55 -10.85 15.12
C GLY A 6 -1.38 -12.00 14.13
N HIS A 7 -2.30 -12.13 13.16
CA HIS A 7 -2.20 -13.16 12.13
C HIS A 7 -1.01 -12.94 11.19
N PHE A 8 -0.69 -11.70 10.81
CA PHE A 8 0.49 -11.41 9.99
C PHE A 8 1.80 -11.72 10.70
N ALA A 9 1.92 -11.34 11.98
CA ALA A 9 3.09 -11.66 12.78
C ALA A 9 3.29 -13.18 12.93
N LEU A 10 2.19 -13.92 13.12
CA LEU A 10 2.21 -15.37 13.21
C LEU A 10 2.55 -16.04 11.87
N LEU A 11 1.98 -15.58 10.74
CA LEU A 11 2.33 -16.06 9.40
C LEU A 11 3.84 -15.91 9.12
N ARG A 12 4.41 -14.77 9.52
CA ARG A 12 5.85 -14.52 9.36
C ARG A 12 6.68 -15.48 10.21
N ARG A 13 6.28 -15.73 11.46
CA ARG A 13 6.97 -16.73 12.31
C ARG A 13 6.93 -18.13 11.72
N VAL A 14 5.80 -18.54 11.12
CA VAL A 14 5.71 -19.83 10.44
C VAL A 14 6.64 -19.85 9.21
N ALA A 15 6.64 -18.80 8.39
CA ALA A 15 7.54 -18.69 7.25
C ALA A 15 9.01 -18.79 7.65
N ASP A 16 9.42 -18.06 8.70
CA ASP A 16 10.79 -18.07 9.23
C ASP A 16 11.18 -19.46 9.77
N ALA A 17 10.25 -20.17 10.41
CA ALA A 17 10.46 -21.50 10.97
C ALA A 17 10.54 -22.61 9.90
N GLN A 18 9.85 -22.48 8.76
CA GLN A 18 9.89 -23.48 7.68
C GLN A 18 11.26 -23.58 7.00
N ARG A 19 12.07 -22.51 7.02
CA ARG A 19 13.38 -22.35 6.32
C ARG A 19 13.36 -22.51 4.80
N GLU A 20 12.54 -23.42 4.28
CA GLU A 20 12.30 -23.69 2.86
C GLU A 20 10.79 -23.58 2.54
N PRO A 21 10.40 -23.18 1.32
CA PRO A 21 8.99 -23.02 0.95
C PRO A 21 8.12 -24.28 1.13
N ASP A 22 8.72 -25.45 0.92
CA ASP A 22 8.08 -26.76 1.09
C ASP A 22 8.36 -27.41 2.45
N GLY A 23 9.11 -26.72 3.31
CA GLY A 23 9.52 -27.18 4.62
C GLY A 23 8.38 -27.19 5.63
N TRP A 24 8.57 -27.95 6.71
CA TRP A 24 7.64 -28.00 7.83
C TRP A 24 8.18 -27.19 8.99
N ALA A 25 7.35 -26.28 9.53
CA ALA A 25 7.63 -25.63 10.80
C ALA A 25 7.18 -26.54 11.94
N THR A 26 8.14 -27.01 12.74
CA THR A 26 7.91 -27.89 13.90
C THR A 26 8.10 -27.16 15.23
N GLU A 27 9.02 -26.18 15.27
CA GLU A 27 9.36 -25.41 16.46
C GLU A 27 9.81 -23.99 16.08
N GLY A 28 9.50 -23.02 16.94
CA GLY A 28 9.96 -21.64 16.77
C GLY A 28 9.55 -20.73 17.94
N PRO A 29 10.18 -19.56 18.12
CA PRO A 29 9.84 -18.65 19.20
C PRO A 29 8.36 -18.22 19.17
N GLY A 30 7.60 -18.62 20.19
CA GLY A 30 6.17 -18.30 20.29
C GLY A 30 5.31 -18.94 19.19
N LEU A 31 5.75 -20.09 18.68
CA LEU A 31 5.07 -20.89 17.67
C LEU A 31 4.86 -22.31 18.23
N ASP A 32 3.59 -22.68 18.37
CA ASP A 32 3.12 -24.00 18.79
C ASP A 32 1.84 -24.37 18.03
N GLU A 33 1.33 -25.59 18.22
CA GLU A 33 0.11 -26.07 17.56
C GLU A 33 -1.11 -25.17 17.81
N ARG A 34 -1.28 -24.68 19.05
CA ARG A 34 -2.45 -23.89 19.46
C ARG A 34 -2.42 -22.50 18.84
N THR A 35 -1.26 -21.88 18.82
CA THR A 35 -1.04 -20.57 18.23
C THR A 35 -1.16 -20.63 16.71
N ALA A 36 -0.76 -21.73 16.05
CA ALA A 36 -0.90 -21.93 14.61
C ALA A 36 -2.34 -22.30 14.16
N ALA A 37 -3.16 -22.88 15.04
CA ALA A 37 -4.52 -23.35 14.72
C ALA A 37 -5.43 -22.31 14.02
N PRO A 38 -5.43 -21.01 14.38
CA PRO A 38 -6.19 -20.00 13.64
C PRO A 38 -5.78 -19.86 12.17
N LEU A 39 -4.50 -20.00 11.84
CA LEU A 39 -4.04 -19.94 10.44
C LEU A 39 -4.53 -21.14 9.63
N VAL A 40 -4.59 -22.31 10.27
CA VAL A 40 -5.14 -23.53 9.69
C VAL A 40 -6.64 -23.40 9.46
N GLY A 41 -7.38 -22.86 10.46
CA GLY A 41 -8.80 -22.58 10.33
C GLY A 41 -9.14 -21.56 9.23
N LEU A 42 -8.20 -20.69 8.88
CA LEU A 42 -8.31 -19.72 7.78
C LEU A 42 -7.83 -20.26 6.42
N GLY A 43 -7.31 -21.49 6.35
CA GLY A 43 -6.76 -22.06 5.12
C GLY A 43 -5.40 -21.48 4.68
N LEU A 44 -4.77 -20.64 5.51
CA LEU A 44 -3.48 -20.02 5.22
C LEU A 44 -2.30 -20.94 5.61
N ALA A 45 -2.57 -21.96 6.40
CA ALA A 45 -1.61 -22.98 6.79
C ALA A 45 -2.28 -24.37 6.82
N ARG A 46 -1.48 -25.43 6.77
CA ARG A 46 -1.93 -26.81 6.87
C ARG A 46 -1.11 -27.54 7.93
N SER A 47 -1.77 -28.25 8.83
CA SER A 47 -1.11 -29.17 9.77
C SER A 47 -0.68 -30.46 9.09
N ALA A 48 0.45 -31.02 9.52
CA ALA A 48 0.89 -32.33 9.07
C ALA A 48 -0.07 -33.42 9.53
N SER A 49 -0.36 -34.36 8.63
CA SER A 49 -1.07 -35.60 8.95
C SER A 49 -0.23 -36.48 9.89
N THR A 50 -0.85 -37.53 10.44
CA THR A 50 -0.13 -38.49 11.28
C THR A 50 1.01 -39.18 10.54
N GLU A 51 0.79 -39.55 9.27
CA GLU A 51 1.81 -40.18 8.43
C GLU A 51 3.01 -39.25 8.18
N GLU A 52 2.73 -37.99 7.80
CA GLU A 52 3.77 -36.98 7.58
C GLU A 52 4.55 -36.69 8.88
N ARG A 53 3.89 -36.68 10.05
CA ARG A 53 4.58 -36.52 11.34
C ARG A 53 5.47 -37.71 11.68
N THR A 54 5.05 -38.93 11.35
CA THR A 54 5.87 -40.13 11.53
C THR A 54 7.11 -40.06 10.65
N GLU A 55 6.95 -39.68 9.39
CA GLU A 55 8.08 -39.51 8.46
C GLU A 55 9.04 -38.41 8.94
N LEU A 56 8.50 -37.25 9.37
CA LEU A 56 9.30 -36.17 9.94
C LEU A 56 10.05 -36.60 11.18
N SER A 57 9.41 -37.36 12.08
CA SER A 57 10.05 -37.89 13.29
C SER A 57 11.19 -38.86 12.97
N ALA A 58 10.98 -39.73 11.97
CA ALA A 58 12.00 -40.67 11.51
C ALA A 58 13.21 -39.94 10.90
N ARG A 59 12.97 -38.89 10.11
CA ARG A 59 14.05 -38.06 9.51
C ARG A 59 14.79 -37.22 10.55
N ALA A 60 14.09 -36.68 11.55
CA ALA A 60 14.67 -35.82 12.59
C ALA A 60 15.38 -36.62 13.71
N GLY A 61 15.07 -37.91 13.87
CA GLY A 61 15.62 -38.75 14.94
C GLY A 61 15.01 -38.48 16.32
N HIS A 62 13.95 -37.69 16.39
CA HIS A 62 13.18 -37.42 17.61
C HIS A 62 11.68 -37.27 17.29
N PRO A 63 10.78 -37.47 18.27
CA PRO A 63 9.35 -37.27 18.04
C PRO A 63 9.02 -35.84 17.61
N VAL A 64 8.20 -35.71 16.56
CA VAL A 64 7.62 -34.45 16.08
C VAL A 64 6.11 -34.47 16.39
N PRO A 65 5.68 -33.90 17.53
CA PRO A 65 4.29 -34.00 17.98
C PRO A 65 3.31 -33.23 17.08
N TRP A 66 3.78 -32.17 16.43
CA TRP A 66 2.99 -31.35 15.52
C TRP A 66 3.93 -30.75 14.46
N ALA A 67 3.36 -30.38 13.31
CA ALA A 67 4.07 -29.62 12.30
C ALA A 67 3.05 -28.84 11.47
N VAL A 68 3.41 -27.65 11.01
CA VAL A 68 2.58 -26.81 10.17
C VAL A 68 3.37 -26.31 8.98
N ARG A 69 2.71 -26.15 7.84
CA ARG A 69 3.27 -25.45 6.69
C ARG A 69 2.32 -24.43 6.10
N LEU A 70 2.83 -23.37 5.49
CA LEU A 70 2.02 -22.39 4.78
C LEU A 70 1.43 -23.01 3.50
N THR A 71 0.22 -22.56 3.16
CA THR A 71 -0.37 -22.82 1.83
C THR A 71 0.11 -21.76 0.85
N ALA A 72 -0.22 -21.91 -0.45
CA ALA A 72 0.04 -20.87 -1.44
C ALA A 72 -0.60 -19.53 -1.02
N ASP A 73 -1.85 -19.57 -0.54
CA ASP A 73 -2.55 -18.39 -0.01
C ASP A 73 -1.84 -17.78 1.21
N GLY A 74 -1.26 -18.60 2.09
CA GLY A 74 -0.46 -18.13 3.22
C GLY A 74 0.78 -17.34 2.77
N TRP A 75 1.47 -17.83 1.73
CA TRP A 75 2.61 -17.14 1.11
C TRP A 75 2.18 -15.86 0.38
N ASP A 76 1.08 -15.91 -0.38
CA ASP A 76 0.55 -14.75 -1.10
C ASP A 76 0.12 -13.64 -0.16
N VAL A 77 -0.47 -13.98 0.99
CA VAL A 77 -0.83 -13.00 2.03
C VAL A 77 0.41 -12.30 2.59
N LEU A 78 1.53 -13.02 2.79
CA LEU A 78 2.81 -12.42 3.20
C LEU A 78 3.38 -11.50 2.13
N LEU A 79 3.38 -11.94 0.87
CA LEU A 79 3.86 -11.14 -0.27
C LEU A 79 3.02 -9.87 -0.44
N TYR A 80 1.70 -10.01 -0.41
CA TYR A 80 0.77 -8.89 -0.53
C TYR A 80 0.93 -7.88 0.60
N ALA A 81 1.11 -8.37 1.83
CA ALA A 81 1.39 -7.50 2.97
C ALA A 81 2.75 -6.81 2.87
N GLN A 82 3.77 -7.48 2.33
CA GLN A 82 5.07 -6.87 2.07
C GLN A 82 4.96 -5.75 1.04
N VAL A 83 4.28 -5.98 -0.09
CA VAL A 83 4.04 -4.95 -1.11
C VAL A 83 3.23 -3.77 -0.54
N ARG A 84 2.26 -4.03 0.32
CA ARG A 84 1.48 -2.99 1.01
C ARG A 84 2.30 -2.23 2.05
N ALA A 85 3.17 -2.93 2.79
CA ALA A 85 3.94 -2.38 3.91
C ALA A 85 5.21 -1.68 3.44
N THR A 86 5.81 -2.11 2.34
CA THR A 86 6.81 -1.35 1.60
C THR A 86 6.09 -0.15 1.01
N PRO A 87 6.26 1.06 1.57
CA PRO A 87 5.96 2.24 0.76
C PRO A 87 6.81 2.07 -0.49
N SER A 88 6.26 2.26 -1.70
CA SER A 88 7.10 2.41 -2.90
C SER A 88 8.29 3.28 -2.49
N ALA A 89 9.46 2.67 -2.58
CA ALA A 89 10.64 3.14 -1.91
C ALA A 89 10.88 4.59 -2.32
N VAL A 90 10.93 5.46 -1.30
CA VAL A 90 11.53 6.81 -1.36
C VAL A 90 10.71 7.77 -2.27
N ASP A 91 10.36 8.96 -1.82
CA ASP A 91 11.11 10.18 -2.17
C ASP A 91 12.19 9.97 -3.26
N GLU A 92 11.86 9.31 -4.37
CA GLU A 92 12.59 9.55 -5.61
C GLU A 92 12.63 11.08 -5.74
N PRO A 93 13.83 11.69 -5.78
CA PRO A 93 13.90 13.09 -6.10
C PRO A 93 13.09 13.23 -7.38
N PRO A 94 12.11 14.16 -7.41
CA PRO A 94 11.23 14.27 -8.56
C PRO A 94 12.11 14.26 -9.81
N GLU A 95 11.76 13.42 -10.81
CA GLU A 95 12.50 13.40 -12.07
C GLU A 95 12.81 14.84 -12.47
N PRO A 96 14.03 15.17 -12.93
CA PRO A 96 14.46 16.55 -13.12
C PRO A 96 13.37 17.42 -13.77
N GLY A 97 12.75 18.33 -12.99
CA GLY A 97 11.64 19.17 -13.44
C GLY A 97 10.25 18.85 -12.88
N LEU A 98 10.07 17.75 -12.15
CA LEU A 98 8.85 17.46 -11.38
C LEU A 98 8.92 18.13 -9.99
N GLN A 99 7.75 18.42 -9.42
CA GLN A 99 7.58 19.02 -8.11
C GLN A 99 6.57 18.20 -7.31
N LYS A 100 6.89 17.95 -6.03
CA LYS A 100 6.02 17.22 -5.11
C LYS A 100 4.94 18.14 -4.56
N VAL A 101 3.68 17.84 -4.87
CA VAL A 101 2.51 18.57 -4.37
C VAL A 101 1.69 17.67 -3.44
N ALA A 102 1.45 18.16 -2.22
CA ALA A 102 0.69 17.51 -1.17
C ALA A 102 -0.71 18.13 -1.07
N LEU A 103 -1.72 17.35 -1.42
CA LEU A 103 -3.12 17.74 -1.53
C LEU A 103 -3.96 17.13 -0.42
N ARG A 104 -5.03 17.82 -0.03
CA ARG A 104 -6.12 17.19 0.72
C ARG A 104 -6.94 16.30 -0.21
N ARG A 105 -7.75 15.41 0.36
CA ARG A 105 -8.71 14.60 -0.42
C ARG A 105 -9.63 15.51 -1.25
N SER A 106 -10.16 16.57 -0.65
CA SER A 106 -11.00 17.58 -1.31
C SER A 106 -10.31 18.25 -2.49
N ASP A 107 -9.04 18.62 -2.33
CA ASP A 107 -8.27 19.31 -3.37
C ASP A 107 -8.01 18.34 -4.55
N LEU A 108 -7.73 17.07 -4.25
CA LEU A 108 -7.61 16.03 -5.27
C LEU A 108 -8.94 15.79 -6.01
N ASP A 109 -10.09 15.89 -5.35
CA ASP A 109 -11.40 15.74 -6.00
C ASP A 109 -11.72 16.90 -6.96
N VAL A 110 -11.26 18.12 -6.66
CA VAL A 110 -11.31 19.25 -7.60
C VAL A 110 -10.50 18.92 -8.86
N LEU A 111 -9.27 18.41 -8.70
CA LEU A 111 -8.42 18.05 -9.83
C LEU A 111 -9.00 16.90 -10.65
N LYS A 112 -9.57 15.88 -10.00
CA LYS A 112 -10.25 14.78 -10.70
C LYS A 112 -11.41 15.28 -11.55
N ARG A 113 -12.24 16.20 -11.02
CA ARG A 113 -13.32 16.84 -11.79
C ARG A 113 -12.76 17.64 -12.97
N PHE A 114 -11.72 18.43 -12.73
CA PHE A 114 -11.09 19.23 -13.77
C PHE A 114 -10.51 18.38 -14.91
N VAL A 115 -9.77 17.32 -14.56
CA VAL A 115 -9.23 16.35 -15.54
C VAL A 115 -10.35 15.65 -16.30
N ALA A 116 -11.41 15.22 -15.62
CA ALA A 116 -12.55 14.56 -16.24
C ALA A 116 -13.33 15.46 -17.22
N LEU A 117 -13.27 16.79 -17.04
CA LEU A 117 -13.82 17.72 -18.03
C LEU A 117 -12.96 17.78 -19.29
N GLY A 118 -11.64 17.64 -19.18
CA GLY A 118 -10.73 17.46 -20.31
C GLY A 118 -10.96 18.46 -21.45
N GLU A 119 -11.12 17.94 -22.67
CA GLU A 119 -11.40 18.68 -23.91
C GLU A 119 -12.74 19.44 -23.92
N ARG A 120 -13.63 19.21 -22.94
CA ARG A 120 -14.88 19.99 -22.81
C ARG A 120 -14.59 21.40 -22.31
N LEU A 121 -13.44 21.63 -21.70
CA LEU A 121 -12.97 22.96 -21.35
C LEU A 121 -12.31 23.59 -22.57
N ARG A 122 -12.56 24.89 -22.80
CA ARG A 122 -11.87 25.64 -23.88
C ARG A 122 -10.36 25.71 -23.70
N ASP A 123 -9.90 25.57 -22.47
CA ASP A 123 -8.50 25.46 -22.10
C ASP A 123 -8.44 24.30 -21.10
N GLY A 124 -7.88 23.19 -21.57
CA GLY A 124 -7.94 21.89 -20.91
C GLY A 124 -6.90 21.73 -19.79
N PRO A 125 -6.87 20.56 -19.14
CA PRO A 125 -5.77 20.17 -18.28
C PRO A 125 -4.45 20.11 -19.06
N ALA A 126 -3.35 20.53 -18.44
CA ALA A 126 -2.03 20.37 -19.04
C ALA A 126 -1.72 18.89 -19.31
N HIS A 127 -0.94 18.62 -20.37
CA HIS A 127 -0.60 17.26 -20.76
C HIS A 127 0.04 16.49 -19.59
N GLY A 128 -0.39 15.24 -19.41
CA GLY A 128 0.07 14.36 -18.31
C GLY A 128 -0.49 14.68 -16.92
N LEU A 129 -1.24 15.79 -16.72
CA LEU A 129 -1.85 16.08 -15.41
C LEU A 129 -2.85 14.98 -14.99
N GLY A 130 -3.58 14.41 -15.95
CA GLY A 130 -4.50 13.29 -15.67
C GLY A 130 -3.79 12.08 -15.08
N THR A 131 -2.71 11.64 -15.74
CA THR A 131 -1.85 10.55 -15.26
C THR A 131 -1.25 10.87 -13.89
N ALA A 132 -0.81 12.10 -13.66
CA ALA A 132 -0.30 12.52 -12.35
C ALA A 132 -1.38 12.39 -11.26
N VAL A 133 -2.60 12.87 -11.53
CA VAL A 133 -3.74 12.78 -10.59
C VAL A 133 -4.18 11.34 -10.33
N GLU A 134 -4.14 10.47 -11.33
CA GLU A 134 -4.47 9.04 -11.22
C GLU A 134 -3.43 8.26 -10.40
N THR A 135 -2.15 8.59 -10.60
CA THR A 135 -1.03 7.97 -9.88
C THR A 135 -0.80 8.56 -8.50
N ALA A 136 -1.60 9.56 -8.08
CA ALA A 136 -1.51 10.17 -6.76
C ALA A 136 -1.57 9.12 -5.64
N ARG A 137 -0.65 9.23 -4.67
CA ARG A 137 -0.52 8.27 -3.57
C ARG A 137 -0.85 8.92 -2.24
N PHE A 138 -1.57 8.21 -1.38
CA PHE A 138 -1.79 8.66 -0.02
C PHE A 138 -0.53 8.45 0.82
N SER A 139 0.01 9.55 1.37
CA SER A 139 1.08 9.51 2.35
C SER A 139 0.48 9.58 3.75
N ALA A 140 0.58 8.48 4.51
CA ALA A 140 0.12 8.42 5.89
C ALA A 140 0.89 9.40 6.80
N ALA A 141 2.20 9.54 6.58
CA ALA A 141 3.07 10.46 7.33
C ALA A 141 2.64 11.93 7.17
N ALA A 142 2.28 12.35 5.95
CA ALA A 142 1.79 13.71 5.71
C ALA A 142 0.28 13.86 5.95
N ASN A 143 -0.46 12.74 6.05
CA ASN A 143 -1.91 12.69 5.95
C ASN A 143 -2.44 13.48 4.73
N ARG A 144 -1.78 13.29 3.58
CA ARG A 144 -2.04 14.00 2.32
C ARG A 144 -1.88 13.08 1.12
N TRP A 145 -2.55 13.42 0.04
CA TRP A 145 -2.33 12.82 -1.27
C TRP A 145 -1.16 13.52 -1.94
N VAL A 146 -0.15 12.78 -2.34
CA VAL A 146 1.05 13.29 -2.98
C VAL A 146 0.95 13.05 -4.49
N VAL A 147 1.25 14.10 -5.24
CA VAL A 147 1.29 14.11 -6.70
C VAL A 147 2.62 14.71 -7.15
N HIS A 148 3.25 14.13 -8.17
CA HIS A 148 4.45 14.69 -8.79
C HIS A 148 4.06 15.33 -10.11
N VAL A 149 4.34 16.62 -10.24
CA VAL A 149 3.83 17.44 -11.35
C VAL A 149 4.88 18.39 -11.88
N THR A 150 4.86 18.68 -13.18
CA THR A 150 5.71 19.72 -13.78
C THR A 150 5.22 21.12 -13.40
N GLY A 151 6.04 22.15 -13.61
CA GLY A 151 5.62 23.54 -13.42
C GLY A 151 4.42 23.96 -14.30
N GLU A 152 4.29 23.37 -15.50
CA GLU A 152 3.13 23.57 -16.37
C GLU A 152 1.87 22.95 -15.77
N GLN A 153 1.97 21.71 -15.29
CA GLN A 153 0.89 21.02 -14.60
C GLN A 153 0.49 21.77 -13.32
N MET A 154 1.43 22.35 -12.58
CA MET A 154 1.11 23.18 -11.41
C MET A 154 0.33 24.46 -11.76
N ARG A 155 0.62 25.11 -12.89
CA ARG A 155 -0.20 26.23 -13.37
C ARG A 155 -1.61 25.78 -13.74
N SER A 156 -1.73 24.62 -14.38
CA SER A 156 -3.02 24.01 -14.70
C SER A 156 -3.82 23.63 -13.44
N MET A 157 -3.15 23.15 -12.38
CA MET A 157 -3.76 22.94 -11.06
C MET A 157 -4.24 24.25 -10.43
N ALA A 158 -3.45 25.32 -10.49
CA ALA A 158 -3.87 26.64 -10.00
C ALA A 158 -5.12 27.13 -10.73
N ARG A 159 -5.23 26.88 -12.03
CA ARG A 159 -6.44 27.16 -12.82
C ARG A 159 -7.64 26.36 -12.33
N ALA A 160 -7.48 25.06 -12.09
CA ALA A 160 -8.55 24.22 -11.55
C ALA A 160 -9.07 24.76 -10.21
N PHE A 161 -8.18 25.17 -9.31
CA PHE A 161 -8.56 25.76 -8.02
C PHE A 161 -9.17 27.16 -8.16
N PHE A 162 -8.75 27.94 -9.16
CA PHE A 162 -9.40 29.21 -9.50
C PHE A 162 -10.84 29.00 -9.99
N LEU A 163 -11.08 28.01 -10.85
CA LEU A 163 -12.44 27.66 -11.30
C LEU A 163 -13.33 27.20 -10.12
N GLU A 164 -12.78 26.37 -9.22
CA GLU A 164 -13.49 25.95 -8.00
C GLU A 164 -13.82 27.13 -7.08
N ARG A 165 -12.92 28.14 -7.01
CA ARG A 165 -13.17 29.38 -6.27
C ARG A 165 -14.39 30.12 -6.81
N LEU A 166 -14.58 30.17 -8.13
CA LEU A 166 -15.78 30.77 -8.74
C LEU A 166 -17.04 29.95 -8.45
N GLY A 167 -16.90 28.64 -8.23
CA GLY A 167 -17.98 27.74 -7.80
C GLY A 167 -18.33 27.80 -6.31
N GLY A 168 -17.68 28.67 -5.52
CA GLY A 168 -18.03 28.95 -4.12
C GLY A 168 -17.01 28.50 -3.08
N SER A 169 -15.88 27.89 -3.46
CA SER A 169 -14.84 27.49 -2.50
C SER A 169 -13.47 28.06 -2.84
N ALA A 170 -13.09 29.16 -2.17
CA ALA A 170 -11.77 29.79 -2.32
C ALA A 170 -10.64 29.04 -1.59
N ALA A 171 -10.99 28.09 -0.71
CA ALA A 171 -10.02 27.45 0.19
C ALA A 171 -8.92 26.66 -0.53
N PRO A 172 -9.19 25.91 -1.63
CA PRO A 172 -8.15 25.22 -2.38
C PRO A 172 -7.17 26.20 -3.03
N ALA A 173 -7.68 27.25 -3.69
CA ALA A 173 -6.86 28.25 -4.38
C ALA A 173 -5.93 29.00 -3.41
N ASN A 174 -6.47 29.48 -2.28
CA ASN A 174 -5.69 30.21 -1.29
C ASN A 174 -4.61 29.32 -0.65
N ARG A 175 -4.94 28.05 -0.38
CA ARG A 175 -3.97 27.09 0.17
C ARG A 175 -2.86 26.81 -0.83
N PHE A 176 -3.22 26.56 -2.09
CA PHE A 176 -2.26 26.23 -3.14
C PHE A 176 -1.29 27.38 -3.38
N ALA A 177 -1.80 28.60 -3.49
CA ALA A 177 -0.99 29.81 -3.61
C ALA A 177 -0.05 30.00 -2.41
N ARG A 178 -0.55 29.81 -1.18
CA ARG A 178 0.26 29.99 0.04
C ARG A 178 1.39 28.97 0.15
N VAL A 179 1.15 27.72 -0.24
CA VAL A 179 2.13 26.63 -0.06
C VAL A 179 3.12 26.58 -1.22
N TYR A 180 2.66 26.82 -2.45
CA TYR A 180 3.45 26.60 -3.66
C TYR A 180 3.80 27.88 -4.41
N GLY A 181 3.28 29.03 -4.01
CA GLY A 181 3.53 30.31 -4.68
C GLY A 181 2.94 30.41 -6.08
N VAL A 182 2.11 29.45 -6.50
CA VAL A 182 1.50 29.42 -7.83
C VAL A 182 0.07 29.96 -7.74
N LEU A 183 -0.17 31.03 -8.50
CA LEU A 183 -1.47 31.66 -8.68
C LEU A 183 -1.89 31.56 -10.13
N TYR A 184 -3.19 31.42 -10.37
CA TYR A 184 -3.75 31.67 -11.69
C TYR A 184 -4.25 33.13 -11.72
N PRO A 185 -3.82 33.93 -12.70
CA PRO A 185 -4.19 35.34 -12.81
C PRO A 185 -5.69 35.55 -13.07
#